data_AF-K8GFY1-F1
#
_entry.id   AF-K8GFY1-F1
#
_cell.length_a   1.000
_cell.length_b   1.000
_cell.length_c   1.000
_cell.angle_alpha   90.00
_cell.angle_beta   90.00
_cell.angle_gamma   90.00
#
_symmetry.space_group_name_H-M   'P 1'
#
loop_
_entity.id
_entity.type
_entity.pdbx_description
1 polymer ?
#
loop_
_entity_poly.entity_id
_entity_poly.type
_entity_poly.pdbx_seq_one_letter_code
_entity_poly.pdbx_strand_id
1 'polypeptide(L)' 'MDLLLSLFMEVPVKQGGQFPTWFTAVYVVGFLAAVSIGSIAWYNSKRPVGWEDKARPDIVPEIKDTENPGV' A
#
# COMPACT_ATOMS: atom_id res chain seq x y z
N MET A 1 -8.80 28.32 -38.07
CA MET A 1 -9.36 27.40 -37.04
C MET A 1 -8.28 26.53 -36.41
N ASP A 2 -7.14 26.32 -37.08
CA ASP A 2 -6.03 25.51 -36.56
C ASP A 2 -5.33 26.12 -35.33
N LEU A 3 -5.28 27.45 -35.23
CA LEU A 3 -4.75 28.18 -34.05
C LEU A 3 -5.59 27.98 -32.78
N LEU A 4 -6.91 27.84 -32.96
CA LEU A 4 -7.84 27.61 -31.86
C LEU A 4 -7.72 26.15 -31.41
N LEU A 5 -7.72 25.20 -32.36
CA LEU A 5 -7.52 23.79 -32.05
C LEU A 5 -6.17 23.51 -31.38
N SER A 6 -5.09 24.19 -31.79
CA SER A 6 -3.77 24.03 -31.15
C SER A 6 -3.76 24.57 -29.72
N LEU A 7 -4.44 25.69 -29.45
CA LEU A 7 -4.56 26.25 -28.10
C LEU A 7 -5.34 25.32 -27.16
N PHE A 8 -6.39 24.65 -27.66
CA PHE A 8 -7.17 23.69 -26.87
C PHE A 8 -6.47 22.33 -26.70
N MET A 9 -5.66 21.89 -27.66
CA MET A 9 -4.88 20.63 -27.59
C MET A 9 -3.50 20.76 -26.93
N GLU A 10 -2.90 21.96 -26.89
CA GLU A 10 -1.65 22.19 -26.13
C GLU A 10 -1.88 22.25 -24.61
N VAL A 11 -3.10 22.58 -24.15
CA VAL A 11 -3.35 22.83 -22.72
C VAL A 11 -3.37 21.56 -21.84
N PRO A 12 -3.66 20.33 -22.32
CA PRO A 12 -3.35 19.13 -21.53
C PRO A 12 -2.13 18.33 -22.01
N VAL A 13 -1.59 18.57 -23.22
CA VAL A 13 -0.49 17.74 -23.76
C VAL A 13 0.89 18.37 -23.56
N LYS A 14 0.98 19.70 -23.41
CA LYS A 14 2.24 20.39 -23.06
C LYS A 14 2.47 20.51 -21.55
N GLN A 15 1.54 20.01 -20.75
CA GLN A 15 1.80 19.58 -19.38
C GLN A 15 2.20 18.10 -19.39
N GLY A 16 3.43 17.82 -19.83
CA GLY A 16 4.28 16.87 -19.10
C GLY A 16 4.63 17.38 -17.69
N GLY A 17 3.70 18.12 -17.07
CA GLY A 17 3.83 18.84 -15.83
C GLY A 17 3.53 17.88 -14.71
N GLN A 18 4.57 17.20 -14.24
CA GLN A 18 4.70 16.79 -12.85
C GLN A 18 3.43 16.18 -12.22
N PHE A 19 2.71 15.31 -12.94
CA PHE A 19 1.74 14.43 -12.28
C PHE A 19 2.54 13.39 -11.49
N PRO A 20 2.23 13.22 -10.21
CA PRO A 20 3.13 13.75 -9.21
C PRO A 20 4.01 12.58 -8.79
N THR A 21 5.27 12.57 -9.23
CA THR A 21 6.26 11.57 -8.81
C THR A 21 6.21 11.36 -7.30
N TRP A 22 5.99 12.45 -6.54
CA TRP A 22 5.80 12.40 -5.11
C TRP A 22 4.50 11.72 -4.64
N PHE A 23 3.37 11.99 -5.30
CA PHE A 23 2.11 11.29 -5.01
C PHE A 23 2.22 9.79 -5.28
N THR A 24 2.78 9.41 -6.43
CA THR A 24 3.02 8.01 -6.76
C THR A 24 4.00 7.36 -5.79
N ALA A 25 5.08 8.07 -5.42
CA ALA A 25 6.04 7.57 -4.45
C ALA A 25 5.40 7.31 -3.07
N VAL A 26 4.65 8.28 -2.54
CA VAL A 26 3.92 8.13 -1.27
C VAL A 26 2.91 6.99 -1.35
N TYR A 27 2.17 6.87 -2.46
CA TYR A 27 1.19 5.80 -2.65
C TYR A 27 1.86 4.42 -2.65
N VAL A 28 2.97 4.25 -3.36
CA VAL A 28 3.71 2.98 -3.41
C VAL A 28 4.30 2.64 -2.05
N VAL A 29 4.95 3.59 -1.39
CA VAL A 29 5.56 3.37 -0.05
C VAL A 29 4.47 3.05 0.98
N GLY A 30 3.37 3.78 0.97
CA GLY A 30 2.23 3.54 1.85
C GLY A 30 1.58 2.18 1.60
N PHE A 31 1.41 1.79 0.33
CA PHE A 31 0.89 0.48 -0.03
C PHE A 31 1.82 -0.65 0.45
N LEU A 32 3.13 -0.53 0.23
CA LEU A 32 4.11 -1.51 0.72
C LEU A 32 4.05 -1.63 2.23
N ALA A 33 4.03 -0.51 2.96
CA ALA A 33 3.89 -0.52 4.41
C ALA A 33 2.59 -1.19 4.85
N ALA A 34 1.47 -0.88 4.20
CA ALA A 34 0.16 -1.47 4.52
C ALA A 34 0.13 -2.98 4.28
N VAL A 35 0.65 -3.45 3.14
CA VAL A 35 0.70 -4.89 2.83
C VAL A 35 1.66 -5.61 3.77
N SER A 36 2.83 -5.04 4.06
CA SER A 36 3.79 -5.64 5.00
C SER A 36 3.22 -5.77 6.40
N ILE A 37 2.69 -4.67 6.97
CA ILE A 37 2.13 -4.69 8.33
C ILE A 37 0.85 -5.53 8.38
N GLY A 38 -0.03 -5.40 7.38
CA GLY A 38 -1.26 -6.19 7.28
C GLY A 38 -0.99 -7.69 7.19
N SER A 39 0.04 -8.09 6.45
CA SER A 39 0.46 -9.50 6.38
C SER A 39 0.95 -10.00 7.74
N ILE A 40 1.81 -9.24 8.42
CA ILE A 40 2.31 -9.61 9.75
C ILE A 40 1.15 -9.75 10.74
N ALA A 41 0.21 -8.80 10.74
CA ALA A 41 -0.97 -8.82 11.59
C ALA A 41 -1.88 -10.03 11.30
N TRP A 42 -2.15 -10.31 10.02
CA TRP A 42 -2.99 -11.44 9.62
C TRP A 42 -2.39 -12.78 10.06
N TYR A 43 -1.09 -12.98 9.85
CA TYR A 43 -0.39 -14.21 10.21
C TYR A 43 -0.19 -14.42 11.71
N ASN A 44 -0.26 -13.36 12.52
CA ASN A 44 -0.29 -13.44 13.98
C ASN A 44 -1.71 -13.38 14.56
N SER A 45 -2.74 -13.27 13.71
CA SER A 45 -4.14 -13.28 14.15
C SER A 45 -4.65 -14.70 14.43
N LYS A 46 -5.85 -14.80 15.01
CA LYS A 46 -6.51 -16.08 15.23
C LYS A 46 -6.75 -16.78 13.90
N ARG A 47 -6.40 -18.06 13.82
CA ARG A 47 -6.57 -18.88 12.60
C ARG A 47 -8.05 -19.07 12.30
N PRO A 48 -8.48 -19.01 11.02
CA PRO A 48 -9.85 -19.31 10.65
C PRO A 48 -10.13 -20.81 10.84
N VAL A 49 -11.40 -21.17 10.88
CA VAL A 49 -11.84 -22.56 11.05
C VAL A 49 -11.29 -23.46 9.94
N GLY A 50 -10.75 -24.62 10.30
CA GLY A 50 -10.12 -25.57 9.39
C GLY A 50 -8.65 -25.27 9.03
N TRP A 51 -8.06 -24.23 9.62
CA TRP A 51 -6.65 -23.84 9.45
C TRP A 51 -5.85 -23.93 10.76
N GLU A 52 -6.40 -24.59 11.78
CA GLU A 52 -5.81 -24.70 13.12
C GLU A 52 -4.43 -25.37 13.08
N ASP A 53 -4.21 -26.33 12.16
CA ASP A 53 -2.95 -27.05 12.01
C ASP A 53 -1.91 -26.33 11.12
N LYS A 54 -2.26 -25.17 10.54
CA LYS A 54 -1.36 -24.47 9.61
C LYS A 54 -0.38 -23.56 10.35
N ALA A 55 0.91 -23.86 10.23
CA ALA A 55 1.97 -23.02 10.76
C ALA A 55 2.04 -21.66 10.03
N ARG A 56 2.47 -20.63 10.78
CA ARG A 56 2.84 -19.34 10.21
C ARG A 56 4.10 -19.49 9.35
N PRO A 57 4.23 -18.77 8.22
CA PRO A 57 5.50 -18.73 7.49
C PRO A 57 6.65 -18.20 8.34
N ASP A 58 7.86 -18.75 8.14
CA ASP A 58 9.07 -18.39 8.89
C ASP A 58 9.52 -16.94 8.67
N ILE A 59 9.24 -16.38 7.49
CA ILE A 59 9.58 -15.00 7.12
C ILE A 59 8.80 -13.95 7.94
N VAL A 60 7.65 -14.34 8.47
CA VAL A 60 6.82 -13.44 9.27
C VAL A 60 7.32 -13.52 10.72
N PRO A 61 7.61 -12.40 11.41
CA PRO A 61 7.97 -12.43 12.81
C PRO A 61 6.79 -12.80 13.70
N GLU A 62 7.08 -13.43 14.84
CA GLU A 62 6.09 -13.69 15.88
C GLU A 62 5.90 -12.45 16.74
N ILE A 63 4.66 -12.02 16.88
CA ILE A 63 4.30 -10.97 17.83
C ILE A 63 3.79 -11.67 19.08
N LYS A 64 4.59 -11.65 20.14
CA LYS A 64 4.17 -12.16 21.44
C LYS A 64 3.26 -11.13 22.08
N ASP A 65 2.09 -11.56 22.56
CA ASP A 65 1.29 -10.74 23.45
C ASP A 65 2.10 -10.56 24.73
N THR A 66 2.75 -9.40 24.91
CA THR A 66 3.09 -8.96 26.26
C THR A 66 1.77 -8.85 26.99
N GLU A 67 1.59 -9.66 28.03
CA GLU A 67 0.50 -9.48 28.99
C GLU A 67 0.49 -7.99 29.35
N ASN A 68 -0.52 -7.29 28.83
CA ASN A 68 -0.85 -5.89 29.09
C ASN A 68 -0.23 -4.78 28.18
N PRO A 69 -0.77 -4.57 26.96
CA PRO A 69 -0.46 -3.39 26.15
C PRO A 69 -1.37 -2.17 26.46
N GLY A 70 -2.10 -2.17 27.59
CA GLY A 70 -3.20 -1.24 27.85
C GLY A 70 -3.39 -0.72 29.28
N VAL A 71 -2.51 -1.04 30.24
CA VAL A 71 -2.29 -0.23 31.47
C VAL A 71 -0.81 -0.01 31.73
#